data_AF-A0A2V9PA07-F1
#
_entry.id   AF-A0A2V9PA07-F1
#
_cell.length_a   1.000
_cell.length_b   1.000
_cell.length_c   1.000
_cell.angle_alpha   90.00
_cell.angle_beta   90.00
_cell.angle_gamma   90.00
#
_symmetry.space_group_name_H-M   'P 1'
#
loop_
_entity.id
_entity.type
_entity.pdbx_description
1 polymer ?
#
loop_
_entity_poly.entity_id
_entity_poly.type
_entity_poly.pdbx_seq_one_letter_code
_entity_poly.pdbx_strand_id
1 'polypeptide(L)'
;LPGGNDSSANVINARGWIAGGSTTSVIDPLTGGPVFHAVLWKDGEIIDLGTLGGNESGGFYINNEGQVVGASAINTTSNPPTHPFLWENGVMLDLGTICTLESGVQDPFLTVTCDARPL
;
A
#
# COMPACT_ATOMS: atom_id res chain seq x y z
N LEU A 1 8.83 -3.81 12.03
CA LEU A 1 9.37 -5.03 11.40
C LEU A 1 10.75 -5.29 12.00
N PRO A 2 11.41 -6.45 11.78
CA PRO A 2 12.75 -6.65 12.33
C PRO A 2 13.68 -5.46 12.03
N GLY A 3 14.23 -4.86 13.09
CA GLY A 3 15.14 -3.71 13.01
C GLY A 3 14.52 -2.33 12.80
N GLY A 4 13.19 -2.20 12.77
CA GLY A 4 12.49 -0.93 12.90
C GLY A 4 11.98 -0.70 14.32
N ASN A 5 11.96 0.55 14.78
CA ASN A 5 11.62 0.91 16.17
C ASN A 5 10.22 1.53 16.32
N ASP A 6 9.59 1.94 15.22
CA ASP A 6 8.27 2.59 15.23
C ASP A 6 7.22 1.72 14.52
N SER A 7 6.02 1.68 15.09
CA SER A 7 4.86 0.97 14.52
C SER A 7 3.56 1.64 14.96
N SER A 8 2.55 1.56 14.10
CA SER A 8 1.20 2.06 14.38
C SER A 8 0.15 1.01 14.04
N ALA A 9 -0.73 0.73 15.01
CA ALA A 9 -1.94 -0.06 14.78
C ALA A 9 -3.06 0.89 14.32
N ASN A 10 -3.64 0.66 13.15
CA ASN A 10 -4.67 1.53 12.59
C ASN A 10 -6.07 0.95 12.81
N VAL A 11 -6.22 -0.37 12.69
CA VAL A 11 -7.53 -1.05 12.68
C VAL A 11 -7.40 -2.48 13.20
N ILE A 12 -8.48 -3.01 13.79
CA ILE A 12 -8.60 -4.39 14.25
C ILE A 12 -9.93 -5.00 13.75
N ASN A 13 -9.90 -6.27 13.30
CA ASN A 13 -11.12 -7.00 12.92
C ASN A 13 -11.71 -7.82 14.08
N ALA A 14 -12.83 -8.49 13.85
CA ALA A 14 -13.52 -9.30 14.87
C ALA A 14 -12.75 -10.55 15.31
N ARG A 15 -11.71 -10.95 14.57
CA ARG A 15 -10.80 -12.05 14.93
C ARG A 15 -9.60 -11.58 15.76
N GLY A 16 -9.48 -10.28 16.01
CA GLY A 16 -8.36 -9.68 16.73
C GLY A 16 -7.13 -9.45 15.84
N TRP A 17 -7.24 -9.60 14.52
CA TRP A 17 -6.16 -9.30 13.60
C TRP A 17 -6.10 -7.80 13.35
N ILE A 18 -4.89 -7.25 13.29
CA ILE A 18 -4.65 -5.81 13.24
C ILE A 18 -3.96 -5.47 11.93
N ALA A 19 -4.42 -4.44 11.23
CA ALA A 19 -3.67 -3.84 10.14
C ALA A 19 -3.13 -2.47 10.56
N GLY A 20 -1.99 -2.09 10.01
CA GLY A 20 -1.37 -0.82 10.31
C GLY A 20 -0.10 -0.60 9.51
N GLY A 21 0.90 0.01 10.14
CA GLY A 21 2.19 0.26 9.53
C GLY A 21 3.35 0.10 10.50
N SER A 22 4.53 -0.15 9.97
CA SER A 22 5.73 -0.39 10.76
C SER A 22 6.98 0.02 9.99
N THR A 23 7.91 0.64 10.69
CA THR A 23 9.25 0.89 10.14
C THR A 23 9.99 -0.42 9.91
N THR A 24 10.78 -0.43 8.84
CA THR A 24 11.79 -1.45 8.56
C THR A 24 13.18 -0.97 9.03
N SER A 25 14.18 -1.83 8.90
CA SER A 25 15.59 -1.46 9.11
C SER A 25 16.22 -0.75 7.91
N VAL A 26 15.53 -0.69 6.76
CA VAL A 26 16.03 -0.06 5.55
C VAL A 26 15.83 1.45 5.65
N ILE A 27 16.84 2.22 5.25
CA ILE A 27 16.78 3.68 5.19
C ILE A 27 16.42 4.11 3.77
N ASP A 28 15.42 4.98 3.65
CA ASP A 28 15.07 5.63 2.41
C ASP A 28 16.18 6.64 2.04
N PRO A 29 16.86 6.49 0.88
CA PRO A 29 17.93 7.38 0.46
C PRO A 29 17.47 8.81 0.14
N LEU A 30 16.17 9.04 -0.08
CA LEU A 30 15.61 10.36 -0.40
C LEU A 30 15.31 11.18 0.86
N THR A 31 14.80 10.54 1.91
CA THR A 31 14.38 11.22 3.14
C THR A 31 15.42 11.09 4.26
N GLY A 32 16.28 10.07 4.21
CA GLY A 32 17.19 9.69 5.28
C GLY A 32 16.50 9.03 6.49
N GLY A 33 15.18 8.83 6.42
CA GLY A 33 14.39 8.12 7.44
C GLY A 33 14.21 6.63 7.12
N PRO A 34 13.69 5.84 8.07
CA PRO A 34 13.39 4.44 7.81
C PRO A 34 12.21 4.28 6.83
N VAL A 35 12.32 3.30 5.94
CA VAL A 35 11.23 2.81 5.07
C VAL A 35 10.07 2.33 5.95
N PHE A 36 8.83 2.63 5.54
CA PHE A 36 7.64 2.37 6.33
C PHE A 36 6.65 1.47 5.57
N HIS A 37 6.41 0.25 6.05
CA HIS A 37 5.56 -0.70 5.35
C HIS A 37 4.24 -0.93 6.07
N ALA A 38 3.20 -1.20 5.28
CA ALA A 38 1.95 -1.76 5.74
C ALA A 38 2.21 -3.15 6.34
N VAL A 39 1.58 -3.43 7.46
CA VAL A 39 1.73 -4.71 8.17
C VAL A 39 0.38 -5.27 8.60
N LEU A 40 0.33 -6.59 8.72
CA LEU A 40 -0.75 -7.36 9.32
C LEU A 40 -0.22 -8.12 10.54
N TRP A 41 -0.74 -7.82 11.72
CA TRP A 41 -0.57 -8.68 12.89
C TRP A 41 -1.69 -9.73 12.91
N LYS A 42 -1.32 -10.98 12.72
CA LYS A 42 -2.24 -12.11 12.64
C LYS A 42 -1.71 -13.28 13.45
N ASP A 43 -2.50 -13.73 14.42
CA ASP A 43 -2.22 -14.93 15.23
C ASP A 43 -0.83 -14.91 15.92
N GLY A 44 -0.38 -13.71 16.33
CA GLY A 44 0.91 -13.50 17.01
C GLY A 44 2.09 -13.25 16.07
N GLU A 45 1.88 -13.34 14.76
CA GLU A 45 2.89 -13.08 13.73
C GLU A 45 2.70 -11.70 13.09
N ILE A 46 3.80 -11.10 12.64
CA ILE A 46 3.79 -9.86 11.86
C ILE A 46 4.09 -10.23 10.41
N ILE A 47 3.17 -9.89 9.52
CA ILE A 47 3.29 -10.07 8.09
C ILE A 47 3.57 -8.69 7.49
N ASP A 48 4.72 -8.54 6.84
CA ASP A 48 5.01 -7.39 5.98
C ASP A 48 4.19 -7.51 4.69
N LEU A 49 3.40 -6.49 4.37
CA LEU A 49 2.57 -6.48 3.17
C LEU A 49 3.33 -5.96 1.95
N GLY A 50 4.48 -5.29 2.15
CA GLY A 50 5.30 -4.70 1.11
C GLY A 50 4.74 -3.39 0.57
N THR A 51 5.14 -3.03 -0.65
CA THR A 51 4.72 -1.81 -1.36
C THR A 51 4.41 -2.12 -2.83
N LEU A 52 3.90 -1.14 -3.57
CA LEU A 52 3.65 -1.23 -5.03
C LEU A 52 4.86 -0.78 -5.86
N GLY A 53 6.02 -0.59 -5.22
CA GLY A 53 7.26 -0.17 -5.89
C GLY A 53 7.95 1.04 -5.25
N GLY A 54 7.31 1.69 -4.28
CA GLY A 54 7.91 2.75 -3.46
C GLY A 54 8.44 2.25 -2.11
N ASN A 55 8.74 3.19 -1.22
CA ASN A 55 9.30 2.95 0.12
C ASN A 55 8.26 3.09 1.25
N GLU A 56 7.01 3.37 0.90
CA GLU A 56 5.96 3.66 1.88
C GLU A 56 4.66 2.93 1.54
N SER A 57 4.06 2.30 2.54
CA SER A 57 2.68 1.80 2.46
C SER A 57 2.03 1.80 3.85
N GLY A 58 0.70 1.83 3.88
CA GLY A 58 -0.07 1.77 5.11
C GLY A 58 -1.34 0.95 4.94
N GLY A 59 -1.58 0.00 5.86
CA GLY A 59 -2.83 -0.75 5.95
C GLY A 59 -3.86 0.03 6.77
N PHE A 60 -5.04 0.28 6.19
CA PHE A 60 -6.06 1.14 6.80
C PHE A 60 -7.34 0.40 7.16
N TYR A 61 -7.65 -0.70 6.48
CA TYR A 61 -8.80 -1.52 6.79
C TYR A 61 -8.48 -3.01 6.60
N ILE A 62 -9.14 -3.85 7.39
CA ILE A 62 -9.01 -5.30 7.33
C ILE A 62 -10.37 -5.97 7.54
N ASN A 63 -10.68 -6.97 6.74
CA ASN A 63 -11.89 -7.78 6.91
C ASN A 63 -11.60 -9.10 7.67
N ASN A 64 -12.65 -9.89 7.93
CA ASN A 64 -12.49 -11.17 8.64
C ASN A 64 -11.86 -12.28 7.81
N GLU A 65 -11.64 -12.07 6.50
CA GLU A 65 -10.90 -13.02 5.64
C GLU A 65 -9.39 -12.74 5.68
N GLY A 66 -8.96 -11.63 6.28
CA GLY A 66 -7.56 -11.23 6.38
C GLY A 66 -7.08 -10.45 5.17
N GLN A 67 -8.00 -9.99 4.32
CA GLN A 67 -7.72 -9.04 3.26
C GLN A 67 -7.51 -7.66 3.89
N VAL A 68 -6.44 -6.98 3.47
CA VAL A 68 -6.08 -5.64 3.94
C VAL A 68 -6.18 -4.67 2.77
N VAL A 69 -6.84 -3.54 2.96
CA VAL A 69 -6.79 -2.43 2.00
C VAL A 69 -6.08 -1.23 2.61
N GLY A 70 -5.44 -0.46 1.74
CA GLY A 70 -4.59 0.65 2.17
C GLY A 70 -4.13 1.51 1.00
N ALA A 71 -3.11 2.31 1.24
CA ALA A 71 -2.41 3.06 0.19
C ALA A 71 -0.93 2.70 0.18
N SER A 72 -0.33 2.74 -1.00
CA SER A 72 1.05 2.33 -1.22
C SER A 72 1.69 3.20 -2.29
N ALA A 73 2.91 3.66 -2.02
CA ALA A 73 3.72 4.36 -2.99
C ALA A 73 4.07 3.42 -4.16
N ILE A 74 3.94 3.92 -5.39
CA ILE A 74 4.18 3.13 -6.61
C ILE A 74 5.59 3.32 -7.18
N ASN A 75 6.37 4.25 -6.64
CA ASN A 75 7.76 4.50 -7.03
C ASN A 75 8.55 5.18 -5.91
N THR A 76 9.86 5.35 -6.14
CA THR A 76 10.82 5.96 -5.21
C THR A 76 11.23 7.36 -5.66
N THR A 77 10.26 8.24 -5.93
CA THR A 77 10.52 9.67 -6.17
C THR A 77 10.42 10.47 -4.87
N SER A 78 10.85 11.74 -4.88
CA SER A 78 10.82 12.60 -3.67
C SER A 78 9.42 12.92 -3.14
N ASN A 79 8.39 12.73 -3.96
CA ASN A 79 6.99 12.86 -3.59
C ASN A 79 6.22 11.77 -4.35
N PRO A 80 6.32 10.51 -3.93
CA PRO A 80 5.83 9.40 -4.70
C PRO A 80 4.30 9.42 -4.70
N PRO A 81 3.65 9.28 -5.88
CA PRO A 81 2.22 9.07 -5.92
C PRO A 81 1.87 7.76 -5.19
N THR A 82 0.70 7.73 -4.56
CA THR A 82 0.19 6.55 -3.87
C THR A 82 -1.05 6.03 -4.57
N HIS A 83 -1.12 4.72 -4.75
CA HIS A 83 -2.33 4.04 -5.22
C HIS A 83 -3.00 3.28 -4.07
N PRO A 84 -4.34 3.13 -4.11
CA PRO A 84 -5.02 2.19 -3.25
C PRO A 84 -4.61 0.75 -3.60
N PHE A 85 -4.46 -0.11 -2.60
CA PHE A 85 -4.16 -1.51 -2.81
C PHE A 85 -5.16 -2.43 -2.09
N LEU A 86 -5.26 -3.66 -2.59
CA LEU A 86 -5.79 -4.82 -1.88
C LEU A 86 -4.64 -5.81 -1.65
N TRP A 87 -4.38 -6.17 -0.40
CA TRP A 87 -3.50 -7.26 -0.06
C TRP A 87 -4.32 -8.51 0.26
N GLU A 88 -4.00 -9.60 -0.41
CA GLU A 88 -4.63 -10.90 -0.22
C GLU A 88 -3.62 -12.01 -0.48
N ASN A 89 -3.56 -12.99 0.44
CA ASN A 89 -2.76 -14.21 0.28
C ASN A 89 -1.29 -13.97 -0.13
N GLY A 90 -0.65 -12.94 0.44
CA GLY A 90 0.76 -12.62 0.15
C GLY A 90 0.99 -11.71 -1.06
N VAL A 91 -0.07 -11.26 -1.74
CA VAL A 91 0.03 -10.43 -2.94
C VAL A 91 -0.60 -9.07 -2.69
N MET A 92 0.12 -8.00 -3.01
CA MET A 92 -0.41 -6.63 -3.06
C MET A 92 -0.88 -6.32 -4.49
N LEU A 93 -2.18 -6.18 -4.67
CA LEU A 93 -2.84 -5.79 -5.91
C LEU A 93 -3.06 -4.27 -5.93
N ASP A 94 -2.58 -3.61 -6.98
CA ASP A 94 -2.89 -2.21 -7.26
C ASP A 94 -4.35 -2.08 -7.74
N LEU A 95 -5.15 -1.23 -7.08
CA LEU A 95 -6.53 -0.96 -7.45
C LEU A 95 -6.68 0.27 -8.38
N GLY A 96 -5.57 0.95 -8.67
CA GLY A 96 -5.49 2.13 -9.52
C GLY A 96 -6.20 3.36 -8.95
N THR A 97 -6.20 4.45 -9.72
CA THR A 97 -6.93 5.68 -9.40
C THR A 97 -8.06 5.94 -10.39
N ILE A 98 -9.11 6.65 -9.95
CA ILE A 98 -10.15 7.14 -10.85
C ILE A 98 -9.52 8.09 -11.87
N CYS A 99 -9.65 7.78 -13.15
CA CYS A 99 -9.24 8.69 -14.21
C CYS A 99 -10.33 9.74 -14.39
N THR A 100 -10.04 11.00 -14.07
CA THR A 100 -10.85 12.10 -14.61
C THR A 100 -10.51 12.19 -16.09
N LEU A 101 -11.50 11.94 -16.96
CA LEU A 101 -11.42 12.44 -18.33
C LEU A 101 -11.18 13.94 -18.22
N GLU A 102 -10.09 14.48 -18.77
CA GLU A 102 -10.01 15.93 -18.97
C GLU A 102 -11.28 16.34 -19.71
N SER A 103 -12.10 17.16 -19.06
CA SER A 103 -13.37 17.60 -19.63
C SER A 103 -13.06 18.47 -20.86
N GLY A 104 -12.95 17.84 -22.03
CA GLY A 104 -12.72 18.55 -23.29
C GLY A 104 -12.11 17.77 -24.44
N VAL A 105 -11.46 16.63 -24.23
CA VAL A 105 -10.82 15.89 -25.34
C VAL A 105 -11.74 14.77 -25.84
N GLN A 106 -12.57 15.08 -26.83
CA GLN A 106 -13.18 14.08 -27.71
C GLN A 106 -12.13 13.62 -28.73
N ASP A 107 -11.20 12.77 -28.30
CA ASP A 107 -10.33 12.05 -29.21
C ASP A 107 -10.81 10.58 -29.31
N PRO A 108 -11.33 10.14 -30.47
CA PRO A 108 -11.82 8.78 -30.66
C PRO A 108 -10.70 7.72 -30.70
N PHE A 109 -9.42 8.11 -30.57
CA PHE A 109 -8.28 7.20 -30.53
C PHE A 109 -7.42 7.33 -29.27
N LEU A 110 -7.89 8.02 -28.24
CA LEU A 110 -7.19 8.09 -26.96
C LEU A 110 -7.27 6.73 -26.28
N THR A 111 -6.18 5.97 -26.35
CA THR A 111 -5.96 4.87 -25.40
C THR A 111 -5.95 5.52 -24.03
N VAL A 112 -7.01 5.32 -23.24
CA VAL A 112 -6.97 5.64 -21.82
C VAL A 112 -5.87 4.76 -21.25
N THR A 113 -4.66 5.28 -21.11
CA THR A 113 -3.59 4.58 -20.40
C THR A 113 -3.92 4.68 -18.92
N CYS A 114 -4.94 3.93 -18.50
CA CYS A 114 -5.11 3.55 -17.10
C CYS A 114 -3.91 2.65 -16.79
N ASP A 115 -3.05 3.05 -15.86
CA ASP A 115 -1.98 2.16 -15.37
C ASP A 115 -2.53 1.08 -14.41
N ALA A 116 -3.84 0.82 -14.45
CA ALA A 116 -4.40 -0.39 -13.86
C ALA A 116 -4.07 -1.56 -14.77
N ARG A 117 -2.96 -2.24 -14.50
CA ARG A 117 -2.70 -3.56 -15.09
C ARG A 117 -3.81 -4.51 -14.63
N PRO A 118 -4.57 -5.14 -15.54
CA PRO A 118 -5.51 -6.18 -15.17
C PRO A 118 -4.75 -7.46 -14.80
N LEU A 119 -5.41 -8.26 -13.95
CA LEU A 119 -5.07 -9.62 -13.49
C LEU A 119 -4.38 -10.51 -14.53
#